data_AF-A0A395NW23-F1
#
_entry.id   AF-A0A395NW23-F1
#
_cell.length_a   1.000
_cell.length_b   1.000
_cell.length_c   1.000
_cell.angle_alpha   90.00
_cell.angle_beta   90.00
_cell.angle_gamma   90.00
#
_symmetry.space_group_name_H-M   'P 1'
#
loop_
_entity.id
_entity.type
_entity.pdbx_description
1 polymer ?
#
loop_
_entity_poly.entity_id
_entity_poly.type
_entity_poly.pdbx_seq_one_letter_code
_entity_poly.pdbx_strand_id
1 'polypeptide(L)'
;MNMLAVQYALEYEKDGFTVLTISPGWLKTDMGSEEADLEVETGVKAVLNLMNKADTSYNGKFYNIHVPGWEHKEGPNQYDGAEIAW
;
A
#
# COMPACT_ATOMS: atom_id res chain seq x y z
N MET A 1 -8.84 5.23 -9.57
CA MET A 1 -7.90 6.06 -8.78
C MET A 1 -6.46 5.83 -9.20
N ASN A 2 -6.05 4.59 -9.40
CA ASN A 2 -4.71 4.19 -9.84
C ASN A 2 -4.13 4.99 -11.02
N MET A 3 -4.86 5.10 -12.14
CA MET A 3 -4.42 5.89 -13.30
C MET A 3 -4.20 7.38 -12.96
N LEU A 4 -5.03 7.98 -12.10
CA LEU A 4 -4.86 9.38 -11.69
C LEU A 4 -3.61 9.57 -10.83
N ALA A 5 -3.26 8.59 -9.99
CA ALA A 5 -2.02 8.63 -9.23
C ALA A 5 -0.78 8.66 -10.15
N VAL A 6 -0.81 7.90 -11.26
CA VAL A 6 0.25 7.95 -12.29
C VAL A 6 0.29 9.33 -12.98
N GLN A 7 -0.87 9.91 -13.32
CA GLN A 7 -0.92 11.25 -13.90
C GLN A 7 -0.33 12.32 -12.96
N TYR A 8 -0.67 12.27 -11.67
CA TYR A 8 -0.11 13.20 -10.68
C TYR A 8 1.38 12.96 -10.42
N ALA A 9 1.82 11.71 -10.42
CA ALA A 9 3.24 11.38 -10.34
C ALA A 9 4.04 12.04 -11.47
N LEU A 10 3.52 12.04 -12.70
CA LEU A 10 4.15 12.66 -13.87
C LEU A 10 4.11 14.18 -13.83
N GLU A 11 2.96 14.77 -13.43
CA GLU A 11 2.79 16.22 -13.40
C GLU A 11 3.70 16.87 -12.35
N TYR A 12 3.78 16.29 -11.15
CA TYR A 12 4.45 16.90 -9.99
C TYR A 12 5.88 16.38 -9.73
N GLU A 13 6.42 15.53 -10.60
CA GLU A 13 7.78 14.99 -10.46
C GLU A 13 8.83 16.10 -10.37
N LYS A 14 8.73 17.10 -11.24
CA LYS A 14 9.70 18.22 -11.30
C LYS A 14 9.60 19.16 -10.09
N ASP A 15 8.45 19.15 -9.41
CA ASP A 15 8.21 19.91 -8.19
C ASP A 15 8.71 19.16 -6.94
N GLY A 16 9.25 17.94 -7.11
CA GLY A 16 9.83 17.12 -6.05
C GLY A 16 8.83 16.31 -5.24
N PHE A 17 7.58 16.18 -5.71
CA PHE A 17 6.59 15.34 -5.05
C PHE A 17 6.78 13.87 -5.43
N THR A 18 6.46 12.99 -4.48
CA THR A 18 6.29 11.55 -4.71
C THR A 18 4.83 11.21 -4.52
N VAL A 19 4.22 10.64 -5.56
CA VAL A 19 2.84 10.15 -5.52
C VAL A 19 2.86 8.64 -5.68
N LEU A 20 2.31 7.91 -4.71
CA LEU A 20 2.21 6.45 -4.74
C LEU A 20 0.82 5.99 -4.30
N THR A 21 0.44 4.79 -4.72
CA THR A 21 -0.76 4.09 -4.25
C THR A 21 -0.35 2.98 -3.30
N ILE A 22 -1.14 2.75 -2.25
CA ILE A 22 -0.88 1.72 -1.24
C ILE A 22 -2.14 0.88 -1.06
N SER A 23 -1.99 -0.45 -1.11
CA SER A 23 -3.00 -1.39 -0.65
C SER A 23 -2.82 -1.55 0.85
N PRO A 24 -3.75 -1.09 1.70
CA PRO A 24 -3.60 -1.14 3.15
C PRO A 24 -3.84 -2.55 3.73
N GLY A 25 -4.11 -3.53 2.87
CA GLY A 25 -4.58 -4.86 3.25
C GLY A 25 -6.09 -4.89 3.56
N TRP A 26 -6.60 -6.09 3.85
CA TRP A 26 -8.00 -6.26 4.24
C TRP A 26 -8.14 -6.03 5.76
N LEU A 27 -8.65 -4.86 6.13
CA LEU A 27 -8.70 -4.40 7.52
C LEU A 27 -10.10 -4.51 8.12
N LYS A 28 -10.19 -4.91 9.41
CA LYS A 28 -11.43 -5.00 10.18
C LYS A 28 -12.02 -3.62 10.46
N THR A 29 -12.81 -3.15 9.52
CA THR A 29 -13.49 -1.86 9.49
C THR A 29 -14.93 -2.08 9.06
N ASP A 30 -15.78 -1.06 9.11
CA ASP A 30 -17.14 -1.15 8.57
C ASP A 30 -17.17 -1.62 7.10
N MET A 31 -16.16 -1.26 6.30
CA MET A 31 -16.03 -1.69 4.90
C MET A 31 -15.45 -3.10 4.76
N GLY A 32 -14.49 -3.48 5.62
CA GLY A 32 -13.81 -4.76 5.55
C GLY A 32 -14.51 -5.90 6.29
N SER A 33 -15.43 -5.59 7.21
CA SER A 33 -16.09 -6.51 8.16
C SER A 33 -15.14 -7.16 9.18
N GLU A 34 -15.71 -7.88 10.15
CA GLU A 34 -14.97 -8.63 11.18
C GLU A 34 -14.18 -9.83 10.61
N GLU A 35 -14.57 -10.31 9.43
CA GLU A 35 -13.91 -11.42 8.73
C GLU A 35 -12.59 -11.00 8.07
N ALA A 36 -12.25 -9.71 8.10
CA ALA A 36 -11.03 -9.21 7.53
C ALA A 36 -9.79 -9.74 8.27
N ASP A 37 -8.71 -9.83 7.50
CA ASP A 37 -7.45 -10.44 7.91
C ASP A 37 -6.77 -9.74 9.09
N LEU A 38 -6.78 -8.41 9.08
CA LEU A 38 -5.94 -7.58 9.94
C LEU A 38 -6.77 -6.62 10.79
N GLU A 39 -6.33 -6.42 12.03
CA GLU A 39 -6.76 -5.29 12.84
C GLU A 39 -6.31 -3.97 12.19
N VAL A 40 -7.13 -2.92 12.34
CA VAL A 40 -6.86 -1.57 11.77
C VAL A 40 -5.50 -1.05 12.22
N GLU A 41 -5.14 -1.25 13.50
CA GLU A 41 -3.87 -0.78 14.06
C GLU A 41 -2.66 -1.40 13.33
N THR A 42 -2.75 -2.68 12.94
CA THR A 42 -1.70 -3.36 12.18
C THR A 42 -1.55 -2.76 10.78
N GLY A 43 -2.67 -2.57 10.09
CA GLY A 43 -2.69 -1.94 8.76
C GLY A 43 -2.10 -0.54 8.76
N VAL A 44 -2.54 0.31 9.69
CA VAL A 44 -2.05 1.70 9.82
C VAL A 44 -0.55 1.75 10.09
N LYS A 45 -0.04 0.92 11.02
CA LYS A 45 1.41 0.83 11.27
C LYS A 45 2.19 0.42 10.02
N ALA A 46 1.68 -0.55 9.27
CA ALA A 46 2.35 -1.01 8.06
C ALA A 46 2.35 0.05 6.94
N VAL A 47 1.23 0.77 6.75
CA VAL A 47 1.15 1.92 5.83
C VAL A 47 2.13 3.02 6.23
N LEU A 48 2.17 3.41 7.52
CA LEU A 48 3.11 4.43 8.01
C LEU A 48 4.57 4.01 7.80
N ASN A 49 4.90 2.75 8.04
CA ASN A 49 6.24 2.22 7.79
C ASN A 49 6.63 2.30 6.31
N LEU A 50 5.70 2.04 5.40
CA LEU A 50 5.94 2.17 3.96
C LEU A 50 6.12 3.64 3.58
N MET A 51 5.24 4.53 4.04
CA MET A 51 5.34 5.98 3.79
C MET A 51 6.65 6.57 4.31
N ASN A 52 7.12 6.16 5.50
CA ASN A 52 8.39 6.63 6.07
C ASN A 52 9.63 6.15 5.29
N LYS A 53 9.50 5.07 4.51
CA LYS A 53 10.57 4.55 3.64
C LYS A 53 10.48 5.07 2.20
N ALA A 54 9.33 5.59 1.80
CA ALA A 54 9.08 6.00 0.44
C ALA A 54 9.94 7.22 0.08
N ASP A 55 10.55 7.15 -1.09
CA ASP A 55 11.28 8.23 -1.74
C ASP A 55 10.84 8.33 -3.21
N THR A 56 11.55 9.14 -4.01
CA THR A 56 11.20 9.35 -5.42
C THR A 56 11.20 8.07 -6.26
N SER A 57 11.86 6.98 -5.82
CA SER A 57 11.83 5.68 -6.52
C SER A 57 10.47 4.96 -6.43
N TYR A 58 9.58 5.44 -5.56
CA TYR A 58 8.20 4.95 -5.39
C TYR A 58 7.19 5.73 -6.25
N ASN A 59 7.62 6.79 -6.94
CA ASN A 59 6.72 7.68 -7.67
C ASN A 59 6.00 6.94 -8.81
N GLY A 60 4.67 7.10 -8.89
CA GLY A 60 3.81 6.48 -9.90
C GLY A 60 3.52 4.99 -9.71
N LYS A 61 3.92 4.40 -8.58
CA LYS A 61 3.83 2.96 -8.33
C LYS A 61 2.73 2.59 -7.35
N PHE A 62 2.42 1.31 -7.32
CA PHE A 62 1.47 0.69 -6.40
C PHE A 62 2.20 -0.30 -5.51
N TYR A 63 2.00 -0.21 -4.20
CA TYR A 63 2.63 -1.13 -3.25
C TYR A 63 1.60 -1.80 -2.35
N ASN A 64 1.93 -3.04 -1.98
CA ASN A 64 1.30 -3.73 -0.88
C ASN A 64 1.94 -3.31 0.45
N ILE A 65 1.23 -3.47 1.56
CA ILE A 65 1.85 -3.37 2.88
C ILE A 65 2.63 -4.64 3.22
N HIS A 66 3.64 -4.51 4.08
CA HIS A 66 4.36 -5.63 4.65
C HIS A 66 3.88 -5.93 6.07
N VAL A 67 3.40 -7.15 6.32
CA VAL A 67 3.04 -7.63 7.66
C VAL A 67 3.80 -8.93 7.94
N PRO A 68 4.68 -8.97 8.97
CA PRO A 68 5.44 -10.17 9.30
C PRO A 68 4.57 -11.42 9.46
N GLY A 69 4.91 -12.48 8.74
CA GLY A 69 4.18 -13.76 8.76
C GLY A 69 3.04 -13.86 7.74
N TRP A 70 2.83 -12.83 6.92
CA TRP A 70 1.81 -12.80 5.86
C TRP A 70 2.39 -12.89 4.44
N GLU A 71 3.70 -12.98 4.29
CA GLU A 71 4.40 -12.92 3.00
C GLU A 71 4.08 -14.14 2.12
N HIS A 72 3.80 -15.29 2.74
CA HIS A 72 3.51 -16.56 2.06
C HIS A 72 2.28 -17.26 2.65
N LYS A 73 1.33 -16.48 3.20
CA LYS A 73 0.14 -17.06 3.83
C LYS A 73 -0.71 -17.77 2.77
N GLU A 74 -1.20 -18.96 3.12
CA GLU A 74 -2.17 -19.65 2.29
C GLU A 74 -3.48 -18.86 2.22
N GLY A 75 -4.05 -18.80 1.02
CA GLY A 75 -5.27 -18.04 0.74
C GLY A 75 -5.05 -16.92 -0.27
N PRO A 76 -6.08 -16.10 -0.51
CA PRO A 76 -6.04 -15.07 -1.54
C PRO A 76 -5.20 -13.85 -1.18
N ASN A 77 -4.93 -13.63 0.12
CA ASN A 77 -4.30 -12.39 0.60
C ASN A 77 -2.91 -12.67 1.16
N GLN A 78 -1.94 -11.95 0.64
CA GLN A 78 -0.56 -11.89 1.13
C GLN A 78 -0.20 -10.42 1.35
N TYR A 79 0.57 -10.13 2.39
CA TYR A 79 1.00 -8.77 2.75
C TYR A 79 2.53 -8.73 2.80
N ASP A 80 3.13 -8.80 1.61
CA ASP A 80 4.56 -9.01 1.36
C ASP A 80 5.37 -7.71 1.22
N GLY A 81 4.71 -6.55 1.13
CA GLY A 81 5.37 -5.27 0.90
C GLY A 81 5.83 -5.03 -0.52
N ALA A 82 5.49 -5.91 -1.48
CA ALA A 82 5.99 -5.82 -2.83
C ALA A 82 5.30 -4.71 -3.65
N GLU A 83 5.96 -4.29 -4.72
CA GLU A 83 5.34 -3.50 -5.77
C GLU A 83 4.30 -4.37 -6.50
N ILE A 84 3.09 -3.85 -6.66
CA ILE A 84 1.98 -4.50 -7.36
C ILE A 84 1.97 -3.97 -8.79
N ALA A 85 1.95 -4.88 -9.77
CA ALA A 85 1.79 -4.50 -11.16
C ALA A 85 0.39 -3.89 -11.41
N TRP A 86 0.33 -2.85 -12.24
CA TRP A 86 -0.93 -2.26 -12.70
C TRP A 86 -1.69 -3.17 -13.66
#